data_AF-A0A7I7JIY4-F1
#
_entry.id   AF-A0A7I7JIY4-F1
#
_cell.length_a   1.000
_cell.length_b   1.000
_cell.length_c   1.000
_cell.angle_alpha   90.00
_cell.angle_beta   90.00
_cell.angle_gamma   90.00
#
_symmetry.space_group_name_H-M   'P 1'
#
loop_
_entity.id
_entity.type
_entity.pdbx_description
1 polymer ?
#
loop_
_entity_poly.entity_id
_entity_poly.type
_entity_poly.pdbx_seq_one_letter_code
_entity_poly.pdbx_strand_id
1 'polypeptide(L)'
;MTAVTTPVLSDSTDSLLRFALRADAVTTGVIGLAGVFTARPMAALTGLTAVQEYAVAAFCLLYGVAVYFLSALPDLRRAGIGVLAANVVCTVAAIAVLETGVLPLTGFGVAALLASAVYTASFALAQYRGLRRLR
;
A
#
# COMPACT_ATOMS: atom_id res chain seq x y z
N MET A 1 28.39 -14.00 37.93
CA MET A 1 28.55 -14.05 36.46
C MET A 1 27.29 -13.47 35.85
N THR A 2 27.36 -12.24 35.34
CA THR A 2 26.23 -11.56 34.70
C THR A 2 26.26 -11.91 33.22
N ALA A 3 25.34 -12.74 32.76
CA ALA A 3 25.22 -13.08 31.34
C ALA A 3 24.69 -11.86 30.59
N VAL A 4 25.50 -11.31 29.68
CA VAL A 4 25.06 -10.29 28.73
C VAL A 4 24.25 -11.00 27.64
N THR A 5 22.93 -10.95 27.74
CA THR A 5 22.02 -11.37 26.66
C THR A 5 22.14 -10.33 25.54
N THR A 6 22.92 -10.64 24.51
CA THR A 6 22.92 -9.86 23.27
C THR A 6 21.57 -10.07 22.58
N PRO A 7 20.85 -9.00 22.19
CA PRO A 7 19.59 -9.14 21.47
C PRO A 7 19.84 -9.88 20.16
N VAL A 8 19.11 -10.97 19.95
CA VAL A 8 19.20 -11.78 18.75
C VAL A 8 18.73 -10.93 17.56
N LEU A 9 19.47 -10.96 16.45
CA LEU A 9 19.25 -10.25 15.18
C LEU A 9 17.84 -10.38 14.55
N SER A 10 16.91 -11.13 15.15
CA SER A 10 15.47 -11.13 14.79
C SER A 10 14.85 -9.74 14.91
N ASP A 11 15.30 -8.92 15.86
CA ASP A 11 14.70 -7.61 16.15
C ASP A 11 14.86 -6.61 14.99
N SER A 12 16.03 -6.60 14.34
CA SER A 12 16.31 -5.73 13.18
C SER A 12 15.48 -6.09 11.95
N THR A 13 15.04 -7.34 11.87
CA THR A 13 14.39 -7.86 10.67
C THR A 13 12.88 -7.70 10.74
N ASP A 14 12.31 -7.98 11.92
CA ASP A 14 10.97 -7.58 12.29
C ASP A 14 10.81 -6.06 12.21
N SER A 15 11.84 -5.29 12.61
CA SER A 15 11.91 -3.84 12.45
C SER A 15 11.74 -3.40 10.99
N LEU A 16 12.45 -4.03 10.04
CA LEU A 16 12.33 -3.68 8.62
C LEU A 16 10.93 -3.96 8.07
N LEU A 17 10.37 -5.14 8.32
CA LEU A 17 9.03 -5.48 7.84
C LEU A 17 7.98 -4.57 8.48
N ARG A 18 8.10 -4.30 9.79
CA ARG A 18 7.19 -3.39 10.51
C ARG A 18 7.26 -1.98 9.97
N PHE A 19 8.48 -1.49 9.69
CA PHE A 19 8.69 -0.20 9.06
C PHE A 19 8.04 -0.14 7.68
N ALA A 20 8.27 -1.14 6.82
CA ALA A 20 7.69 -1.20 5.48
C ALA A 20 6.16 -1.20 5.53
N LEU A 21 5.55 -1.99 6.44
CA LEU A 21 4.10 -2.02 6.64
C LEU A 21 3.55 -0.68 7.14
N ARG A 22 4.23 -0.02 8.08
CA ARG A 22 3.80 1.28 8.61
C ARG A 22 3.94 2.40 7.58
N ALA A 23 5.05 2.41 6.84
CA ALA A 23 5.27 3.37 5.77
C ALA A 23 4.18 3.23 4.69
N ASP A 24 3.90 2.01 4.25
CA ASP A 24 2.81 1.72 3.30
C ASP A 24 1.44 2.19 3.84
N ALA A 25 1.13 1.82 5.09
CA ALA A 25 -0.12 2.20 5.74
C ALA A 25 -0.32 3.71 5.82
N VAL A 26 0.70 4.43 6.27
CA VAL A 26 0.65 5.89 6.43
C VAL A 26 0.55 6.56 5.06
N THR A 27 1.38 6.15 4.10
CA THR A 27 1.35 6.76 2.77
C THR A 27 0.02 6.49 2.07
N THR A 28 -0.48 5.25 2.08
CA THR A 28 -1.78 4.91 1.48
C THR A 28 -2.94 5.61 2.20
N GLY A 29 -2.91 5.67 3.53
CA GLY A 29 -3.91 6.36 4.33
C GLY A 29 -3.95 7.87 4.07
N VAL A 30 -2.79 8.52 3.98
CA VAL A 30 -2.68 9.95 3.65
C VAL A 30 -3.17 10.24 2.23
N ILE A 31 -2.81 9.40 1.25
CA ILE A 31 -3.31 9.51 -0.13
C ILE A 31 -4.83 9.37 -0.15
N GLY A 32 -5.38 8.37 0.53
CA GLY A 32 -6.83 8.17 0.63
C GLY A 32 -7.53 9.35 1.28
N LEU A 33 -7.00 9.85 2.40
CA LEU A 33 -7.54 11.01 3.11
C LEU A 33 -7.55 12.26 2.22
N ALA A 34 -6.43 12.56 1.56
CA ALA A 34 -6.35 13.67 0.61
C ALA A 34 -7.33 13.47 -0.55
N GLY A 35 -7.47 12.23 -1.04
CA GLY A 35 -8.44 11.84 -2.05
C GLY A 35 -9.88 12.14 -1.64
N VAL A 36 -10.29 11.89 -0.39
CA VAL A 36 -11.65 12.20 0.08
C VAL A 36 -11.97 13.70 -0.04
N PHE A 37 -11.00 14.58 0.24
CA PHE A 37 -11.18 16.02 0.10
C PHE A 37 -11.10 16.51 -1.36
N THR A 38 -10.40 15.78 -2.22
CA THR A 38 -10.08 16.20 -3.59
C THR A 38 -10.80 15.38 -4.69
N ALA A 39 -11.63 14.39 -4.34
CA ALA A 39 -12.25 13.46 -5.28
C ALA A 39 -13.10 14.16 -6.35
N ARG A 40 -13.90 15.18 -5.96
CA ARG A 40 -14.72 15.94 -6.91
C ARG A 40 -13.89 16.69 -7.96
N PRO A 41 -12.91 17.54 -7.59
CA PRO A 41 -12.07 18.17 -8.58
C PRO A 41 -11.19 17.17 -9.34
N MET A 42 -10.78 16.05 -8.72
CA MET A 42 -9.99 15.01 -9.39
C MET A 42 -10.76 14.27 -10.47
N ALA A 43 -12.06 14.05 -10.32
CA ALA A 43 -12.89 13.36 -11.31
C ALA A 43 -12.74 13.96 -12.73
N ALA A 44 -12.72 15.30 -12.83
CA ALA A 44 -12.53 15.98 -14.10
C ALA A 44 -11.11 15.80 -14.68
N LEU A 45 -10.10 15.68 -13.80
CA LEU A 45 -8.71 15.51 -14.20
C LEU A 45 -8.40 14.08 -14.59
N THR A 46 -8.93 13.09 -13.88
CA THR A 46 -8.67 11.66 -14.14
C THR A 46 -9.55 11.10 -15.24
N GLY A 47 -10.70 11.71 -15.51
CA GLY A 47 -11.73 11.21 -16.42
C GLY A 47 -12.71 10.25 -15.75
N LEU A 48 -12.56 10.01 -14.45
CA LEU A 48 -13.46 9.18 -13.67
C LEU A 48 -14.69 9.96 -13.21
N THR A 49 -15.73 9.24 -12.82
CA THR A 49 -16.86 9.84 -12.09
C THR A 49 -16.44 10.18 -10.67
N ALA A 50 -17.07 11.19 -10.07
CA ALA A 50 -16.81 11.54 -8.66
C ALA A 50 -17.04 10.35 -7.71
N VAL A 51 -18.03 9.48 -8.01
CA VAL A 51 -18.32 8.28 -7.21
C VAL A 51 -17.14 7.31 -7.24
N GLN A 52 -16.53 7.10 -8.41
CA GLN A 52 -15.35 6.24 -8.54
C GLN A 52 -14.15 6.81 -7.78
N GLU A 53 -13.90 8.13 -7.88
CA GLU A 53 -12.84 8.80 -7.12
C GLU A 53 -13.04 8.68 -5.61
N TYR A 54 -14.27 8.91 -5.13
CA TYR A 54 -14.60 8.70 -3.72
C TYR A 54 -14.42 7.25 -3.29
N ALA A 55 -14.79 6.29 -4.13
CA ALA A 55 -14.62 4.87 -3.83
C ALA A 55 -13.14 4.49 -3.70
N VAL A 56 -12.29 4.96 -4.62
CA VAL A 56 -10.84 4.75 -4.57
C VAL A 56 -10.24 5.42 -3.34
N ALA A 57 -10.60 6.67 -3.06
CA ALA A 57 -10.12 7.40 -1.90
C ALA A 57 -10.51 6.73 -0.58
N ALA A 58 -11.78 6.32 -0.46
CA ALA A 58 -12.27 5.59 0.72
C ALA A 58 -11.58 4.24 0.88
N PHE A 59 -11.40 3.50 -0.22
CA PHE A 59 -10.65 2.24 -0.21
C PHE A 59 -9.22 2.45 0.31
N CYS A 60 -8.48 3.42 -0.25
CA CYS A 60 -7.13 3.73 0.18
C CYS A 60 -7.07 4.15 1.66
N LEU A 61 -8.00 4.99 2.11
CA LEU A 61 -8.06 5.43 3.50
C LEU A 61 -8.30 4.25 4.45
N LEU A 62 -9.31 3.43 4.17
CA LEU A 62 -9.66 2.27 4.99
C LEU A 62 -8.55 1.20 4.96
N TYR A 63 -7.95 0.96 3.79
CA TYR A 63 -6.81 0.07 3.65
C TYR A 63 -5.61 0.55 4.47
N GLY A 64 -5.24 1.83 4.36
CA GLY A 64 -4.14 2.41 5.14
C GLY A 64 -4.37 2.25 6.65
N VAL A 65 -5.58 2.52 7.13
CA VAL A 65 -5.96 2.30 8.54
C VAL A 65 -5.84 0.82 8.93
N ALA A 66 -6.39 -0.09 8.12
CA ALA A 66 -6.33 -1.53 8.39
C ALA A 66 -4.89 -2.04 8.44
N VAL A 67 -4.05 -1.68 7.46
CA VAL A 67 -2.63 -2.07 7.40
C VAL A 67 -1.85 -1.49 8.57
N TYR A 68 -2.17 -0.27 9.02
CA TYR A 68 -1.54 0.32 10.19
C TYR A 68 -1.78 -0.55 11.44
N PHE A 69 -3.01 -1.02 11.65
CA PHE A 69 -3.32 -1.95 12.75
C PHE A 69 -2.67 -3.32 12.57
N LEU A 70 -2.65 -3.86 11.35
CA LEU A 70 -1.94 -5.11 11.04
C LEU A 70 -0.45 -5.01 11.36
N SER A 71 0.17 -3.85 11.14
CA SER A 71 1.58 -3.61 11.45
C SER A 71 1.91 -3.64 12.95
N ALA A 72 0.88 -3.52 13.80
CA ALA A 72 1.02 -3.57 15.25
C ALA A 72 0.84 -5.00 15.82
N LEU A 73 0.49 -5.98 14.99
CA LEU A 73 0.32 -7.37 15.43
C LEU A 73 1.67 -8.01 15.82
N PRO A 74 1.65 -8.96 16.78
CA PRO A 74 2.84 -9.74 17.12
C PRO A 74 3.23 -10.73 16.01
N ASP A 75 2.27 -11.33 15.30
CA ASP A 75 2.53 -12.17 14.13
C ASP A 75 2.65 -11.32 12.86
N LEU A 76 3.85 -10.77 12.67
CA LEU A 76 4.16 -9.91 11.54
C LEU A 76 4.26 -10.67 10.21
N ARG A 77 4.52 -11.99 10.27
CA ARG A 77 4.70 -12.82 9.08
C ARG A 77 3.38 -12.96 8.33
N ARG A 78 2.29 -13.31 9.03
CA ARG A 78 0.96 -13.43 8.39
C ARG A 78 0.45 -12.09 7.87
N ALA A 79 0.57 -11.04 8.69
CA ALA A 79 0.20 -9.69 8.28
C ALA A 79 0.98 -9.25 7.03
N GLY A 80 2.30 -9.44 7.04
CA GLY A 80 3.17 -9.08 5.92
C GLY A 80 2.87 -9.84 4.63
N ILE A 81 2.54 -11.14 4.69
CA ILE A 81 2.10 -11.92 3.51
C ILE A 81 0.79 -11.34 2.95
N GLY A 82 -0.17 -11.04 3.81
CA GLY A 82 -1.47 -10.49 3.40
C GLY A 82 -1.35 -9.15 2.70
N VAL A 83 -0.57 -8.21 3.27
CA VAL A 83 -0.37 -6.88 2.71
C VAL A 83 0.46 -6.94 1.43
N LEU A 84 1.48 -7.80 1.38
CA LEU A 84 2.24 -8.08 0.15
C LEU A 84 1.31 -8.54 -0.98
N ALA A 85 0.46 -9.53 -0.71
CA ALA A 85 -0.48 -10.05 -1.69
C ALA A 85 -1.47 -8.96 -2.15
N ALA A 86 -1.98 -8.16 -1.23
CA ALA A 86 -2.87 -7.05 -1.55
C ALA A 86 -2.21 -6.02 -2.47
N ASN A 87 -0.97 -5.61 -2.17
CA ASN A 87 -0.23 -4.68 -3.03
C ASN A 87 0.04 -5.24 -4.42
N VAL A 88 0.39 -6.53 -4.53
CA VAL A 88 0.54 -7.20 -5.82
C VAL A 88 -0.77 -7.21 -6.61
N VAL A 89 -1.90 -7.55 -5.96
CA VAL A 89 -3.22 -7.52 -6.59
C VAL A 89 -3.57 -6.11 -7.06
N CYS A 90 -3.33 -5.07 -6.25
CA CYS A 90 -3.54 -3.68 -6.62
C CYS A 90 -2.68 -3.27 -7.83
N THR A 91 -1.40 -3.69 -7.86
CA THR A 91 -0.50 -3.45 -9.00
C THR A 91 -1.07 -4.07 -10.28
N VAL A 92 -1.44 -5.35 -10.22
CA VAL A 92 -1.96 -6.09 -11.37
C VAL A 92 -3.29 -5.50 -11.83
N ALA A 93 -4.17 -5.13 -10.91
CA ALA A 93 -5.45 -4.50 -11.22
C ALA A 93 -5.27 -3.15 -11.92
N ALA A 94 -4.33 -2.32 -11.45
CA ALA A 94 -4.02 -1.03 -12.08
C ALA A 94 -3.52 -1.22 -13.52
N ILE A 95 -2.61 -2.17 -13.75
CA ILE A 95 -2.11 -2.50 -15.09
C ILE A 95 -3.25 -3.06 -15.96
N ALA A 96 -4.06 -3.97 -15.44
CA ALA A 96 -5.18 -4.54 -16.18
C ALA A 96 -6.21 -3.48 -16.62
N VAL A 97 -6.51 -2.50 -15.77
CA VAL A 97 -7.39 -1.38 -16.13
C VAL A 97 -6.81 -0.55 -17.28
N LEU A 98 -5.49 -0.33 -17.29
CA LEU A 98 -4.81 0.40 -18.38
C LEU A 98 -4.84 -0.39 -19.68
N GLU A 99 -4.52 -1.69 -19.64
CA GLU A 99 -4.50 -2.56 -20.83
C GLU A 99 -5.89 -2.77 -21.43
N THR A 100 -6.91 -2.90 -20.58
CA THR A 100 -8.29 -3.15 -21.05
C THR A 100 -9.03 -1.88 -21.47
N GLY A 101 -8.56 -0.69 -21.06
CA GLY A 101 -9.20 0.58 -21.40
C GLY A 101 -10.64 0.71 -20.91
N VAL A 102 -11.04 -0.09 -19.89
CA VAL A 102 -12.43 -0.14 -19.39
C VAL A 102 -12.91 1.16 -18.77
N LEU A 103 -11.99 2.05 -18.40
CA LEU A 103 -12.29 3.36 -17.82
C LEU A 103 -11.86 4.47 -18.80
N PRO A 104 -12.65 5.56 -18.91
CA PRO A 104 -12.36 6.69 -19.78
C PRO A 104 -11.29 7.62 -19.16
N LEU A 105 -10.10 7.06 -18.89
CA LEU A 105 -9.00 7.78 -18.24
C LEU A 105 -8.42 8.85 -19.17
N THR A 106 -8.21 10.05 -18.64
CA THR A 106 -7.39 11.07 -19.31
C THR A 106 -5.90 10.70 -19.24
N GLY A 107 -5.04 11.47 -19.91
CA GLY A 107 -3.58 11.34 -19.74
C GLY A 107 -3.11 11.50 -18.28
N PHE A 108 -3.78 12.36 -17.50
CA PHE A 108 -3.49 12.51 -16.07
C PHE A 108 -3.98 11.29 -15.27
N GLY A 109 -5.17 10.77 -15.56
CA GLY A 109 -5.69 9.55 -14.94
C GLY A 109 -4.81 8.33 -15.20
N VAL A 110 -4.32 8.18 -16.43
CA VAL A 110 -3.33 7.14 -16.80
C VAL A 110 -2.04 7.30 -16.00
N ALA A 111 -1.49 8.51 -15.93
CA ALA A 111 -0.28 8.78 -15.17
C ALA A 111 -0.46 8.48 -13.67
N ALA A 112 -1.61 8.87 -13.09
CA ALA A 112 -1.93 8.61 -11.70
C ALA A 112 -2.06 7.09 -11.41
N LEU A 113 -2.69 6.34 -12.33
CA LEU A 113 -2.84 4.89 -12.19
C LEU A 113 -1.52 4.13 -12.40
N LEU A 114 -0.65 4.60 -13.30
CA LEU A 114 0.72 4.09 -13.42
C LEU A 114 1.53 4.39 -12.16
N ALA A 115 1.41 5.59 -11.61
CA ALA A 115 2.08 5.96 -10.36
C ALA A 115 1.63 5.08 -9.20
N SER A 116 0.33 4.75 -9.11
CA SER A 116 -0.18 3.83 -8.08
C SER A 116 0.31 2.39 -8.27
N ALA A 117 0.45 1.92 -9.51
CA ALA A 117 1.04 0.61 -9.82
C ALA A 117 2.52 0.55 -9.39
N VAL A 118 3.33 1.56 -9.73
CA VAL A 118 4.74 1.65 -9.31
C VAL A 118 4.86 1.73 -7.80
N TYR A 119 4.00 2.53 -7.16
CA TYR A 119 3.92 2.68 -5.71
C TYR A 119 3.67 1.33 -5.02
N THR A 120 2.60 0.64 -5.39
CA THR A 120 2.22 -0.64 -4.78
C THR A 120 3.25 -1.74 -5.04
N ALA A 121 3.84 -1.79 -6.24
CA ALA A 121 4.92 -2.71 -6.56
C ALA A 121 6.19 -2.45 -5.70
N SER A 122 6.51 -1.18 -5.45
CA SER A 122 7.66 -0.78 -4.63
C SER A 122 7.48 -1.22 -3.18
N PHE A 123 6.29 -1.02 -2.60
CA PHE A 123 5.97 -1.48 -1.25
C PHE A 123 5.89 -3.00 -1.16
N ALA A 124 5.31 -3.67 -2.15
CA ALA A 124 5.36 -5.13 -2.27
C ALA A 124 6.81 -5.65 -2.25
N LEU A 125 7.72 -5.02 -2.99
CA LEU A 125 9.14 -5.42 -2.98
C LEU A 125 9.79 -5.20 -1.60
N ALA A 126 9.49 -4.08 -0.93
CA ALA A 126 9.99 -3.81 0.41
C ALA A 126 9.48 -4.84 1.44
N GLN A 127 8.18 -5.16 1.39
CA GLN A 127 7.52 -6.17 2.23
C GLN A 127 8.10 -7.56 1.97
N TYR A 128 8.27 -7.95 0.70
CA TYR A 128 8.91 -9.22 0.31
C TYR A 128 10.35 -9.33 0.85
N ARG A 129 11.14 -8.26 0.76
CA ARG A 129 12.49 -8.22 1.33
C ARG A 129 12.46 -8.35 2.85
N GLY A 130 11.50 -7.73 3.53
CA GLY A 130 11.27 -7.92 4.97
C GLY A 130 10.94 -9.36 5.32
N LEU A 131 9.97 -9.97 4.62
CA LEU A 131 9.57 -11.37 4.80
C LEU A 131 10.70 -12.36 4.59
N ARG A 132 11.50 -12.18 3.53
CA ARG A 132 12.62 -13.10 3.24
C ARG A 132 13.71 -13.07 4.30
N ARG A 133 13.82 -11.96 5.02
CA ARG A 133 14.82 -11.81 6.07
C ARG A 133 14.28 -12.32 7.41
N LEU A 134 12.96 -12.25 7.64
CA LEU A 134 12.30 -12.87 8.81
C LEU A 134 12.65 -14.37 8.84
N ARG A 135 13.40 -14.80 9.86
CA ARG A 135 13.77 -16.20 10.09
C ARG A 135 12.83 -16.81 11.13
#